data_AF-A0A3L8P8S9-F1
#
_entry.id   AF-A0A3L8P8S9-F1
#
_cell.length_a   1.000
_cell.length_b   1.000
_cell.length_c   1.000
_cell.angle_alpha   90.00
_cell.angle_beta   90.00
_cell.angle_gamma   90.00
#
_symmetry.space_group_name_H-M   'P 1'
#
loop_
_entity.id
_entity.type
_entity.pdbx_description
1 polymer ?
#
loop_
_entity_poly.entity_id
_entity_poly.type
_entity_poly.pdbx_seq_one_letter_code
_entity_poly.pdbx_strand_id
1 'polypeptide(L)'
;IDEISWELVRTDRPDPATEPEAAALLRCHVKSSDPAAAGRAFSGAAVELALASYPGFHVTAPPSAASPFGIYRAVYLPQSDVPHVVVLADGTRIDIPPPEHAASDTSPSPASGADSRYGSP
;
A
#
# COMPACT_ATOMS: atom_id res chain seq x y z
N ILE A 1 14.10 3.44 -6.12
CA ILE A 1 12.66 3.39 -6.46
C ILE A 1 12.32 1.93 -6.59
N ASP A 2 11.44 1.46 -5.71
CA ASP A 2 11.23 0.02 -5.52
C ASP A 2 9.86 -0.36 -6.11
N GLU A 3 8.90 0.56 -6.01
CA GLU A 3 7.57 0.41 -6.61
C GLU A 3 7.09 1.77 -7.11
N ILE A 4 6.44 1.77 -8.27
CA ILE A 4 5.69 2.91 -8.79
C ILE A 4 4.34 2.43 -9.32
N SER A 5 3.26 3.11 -8.96
CA SER A 5 1.93 2.87 -9.51
C SER A 5 1.26 4.17 -9.92
N TRP A 6 0.49 4.08 -11.00
CA TRP A 6 -0.20 5.20 -11.61
C TRP A 6 -1.68 4.91 -11.70
N GLU A 7 -2.49 5.90 -11.38
CA GLU A 7 -3.94 5.86 -11.54
C GLU A 7 -4.39 7.16 -12.21
N LEU A 8 -5.09 7.04 -13.34
CA LEU A 8 -5.70 8.19 -14.01
C LEU A 8 -7.22 8.17 -13.76
N VAL A 9 -7.71 9.17 -13.05
CA VAL A 9 -9.13 9.38 -12.79
C VAL A 9 -9.64 10.46 -13.76
N ARG A 10 -10.51 10.08 -14.69
CA ARG A 10 -11.04 10.95 -15.74
C ARG A 10 -12.48 11.33 -15.46
N THR A 11 -12.83 12.60 -15.69
CA THR A 11 -14.22 13.08 -15.68
C THR A 11 -14.90 12.85 -17.02
N ASP A 12 -14.14 12.86 -18.12
CA ASP A 12 -14.59 12.62 -19.50
C ASP A 12 -15.87 13.38 -19.88
N ARG A 13 -16.01 14.62 -19.40
CA ARG A 13 -17.19 15.44 -19.64
C ARG A 13 -17.03 16.24 -20.95
N PRO A 14 -17.90 16.02 -21.95
CA PRO A 14 -17.96 16.90 -23.12
C PRO A 14 -18.51 18.27 -22.70
N ASP A 15 -17.88 19.34 -23.19
CA ASP A 15 -18.25 20.75 -22.92
C ASP A 15 -18.52 21.04 -21.42
N PRO A 16 -17.49 20.88 -20.56
CA PRO A 16 -17.63 21.06 -19.13
C PRO A 16 -17.95 22.52 -18.78
N ALA A 17 -18.88 22.73 -17.85
CA ALA A 17 -19.31 24.08 -17.46
C ALA A 17 -18.30 24.77 -16.55
N THR A 18 -17.38 24.00 -15.96
CA THR A 18 -16.34 24.48 -15.03
C THR A 18 -15.01 23.79 -15.32
N GLU A 19 -13.90 24.42 -14.92
CA GLU A 19 -12.56 23.85 -15.11
C GLU A 19 -12.36 22.51 -14.38
N PRO A 20 -12.80 22.30 -13.13
CA PRO A 20 -12.64 21.01 -12.46
C PRO A 20 -13.38 19.85 -13.17
N GLU A 21 -14.49 20.16 -13.85
CA GLU A 21 -15.19 19.17 -14.67
C GLU A 21 -14.43 18.84 -15.97
N ALA A 22 -13.57 19.74 -16.44
CA ALA A 22 -12.71 19.57 -17.61
C ALA A 22 -11.40 18.83 -17.30
N ALA A 23 -11.03 18.73 -16.02
CA ALA A 23 -9.76 18.18 -15.58
C ALA A 23 -9.79 16.65 -15.39
N ALA A 24 -8.60 16.06 -15.32
CA ALA A 24 -8.40 14.68 -14.88
C ALA A 24 -7.33 14.66 -13.77
N LEU A 25 -7.44 13.72 -12.84
CA LEU A 25 -6.46 13.54 -11.77
C LEU A 25 -5.55 12.36 -12.09
N LEU A 26 -4.26 12.64 -12.29
CA LEU A 26 -3.22 11.62 -12.35
C LEU A 26 -2.58 11.46 -10.96
N ARG A 27 -2.76 10.28 -10.36
CA ARG A 27 -2.15 9.91 -9.09
C ARG A 27 -0.92 9.06 -9.35
N CYS A 28 0.21 9.50 -8.81
CA CYS A 28 1.47 8.77 -8.79
C CYS A 28 1.76 8.32 -7.36
N HIS A 29 1.88 7.03 -7.14
CA HIS A 29 2.34 6.46 -5.87
C HIS A 29 3.74 5.88 -6.06
N VAL A 30 4.68 6.32 -5.25
CA VAL A 30 6.07 5.86 -5.29
C VAL A 30 6.46 5.33 -3.92
N LYS A 31 7.10 4.17 -3.91
CA LYS A 31 7.71 3.60 -2.72
C LYS A 31 9.19 3.37 -2.98
N SER A 32 10.00 3.64 -1.97
CA SER A 32 11.40 3.26 -1.97
C SER A 32 11.91 3.09 -0.55
N SER A 33 12.82 2.14 -0.38
CA SER A 33 13.65 1.96 0.81
C SER A 33 14.60 3.13 1.05
N ASP A 34 14.99 3.85 -0.02
CA ASP A 34 15.70 5.14 0.09
C ASP A 34 14.70 6.31 0.14
N PRO A 35 14.55 7.01 1.29
CA PRO A 35 13.64 8.14 1.41
C PRO A 35 14.07 9.35 0.55
N ALA A 36 15.34 9.47 0.17
CA ALA A 36 15.79 10.55 -0.71
C ALA A 36 15.28 10.34 -2.14
N ALA A 37 15.25 9.09 -2.61
CA ALA A 37 14.76 8.73 -3.94
C ALA A 37 13.26 8.98 -4.12
N ALA A 38 12.42 8.73 -3.10
CA ALA A 38 10.97 8.98 -3.14
C ALA A 38 10.56 10.35 -2.57
N GLY A 39 11.53 11.17 -2.19
CA GLY A 39 11.31 12.45 -1.51
C GLY A 39 11.24 13.64 -2.45
N ARG A 40 11.74 14.78 -1.96
CA ARG A 40 11.58 16.08 -2.62
C ARG A 40 12.16 16.11 -4.03
N ALA A 41 13.29 15.44 -4.27
CA ALA A 41 13.93 15.37 -5.58
C ALA A 41 13.01 14.76 -6.64
N PHE A 42 12.32 13.66 -6.32
CA PHE A 42 11.34 13.03 -7.22
C PHE A 42 10.17 13.97 -7.52
N SER A 43 9.54 14.50 -6.47
CA SER A 43 8.38 15.39 -6.63
C SER A 43 8.72 16.69 -7.36
N GLY A 44 9.92 17.25 -7.15
CA GLY A 44 10.41 18.43 -7.86
C GLY A 44 10.56 18.16 -9.36
N ALA A 45 11.26 17.07 -9.72
CA ALA A 45 11.42 16.68 -11.12
C ALA A 45 10.07 16.42 -11.81
N ALA A 46 9.10 15.81 -11.11
CA ALA A 46 7.76 15.59 -11.63
C ALA A 46 7.01 16.91 -11.91
N VAL A 47 7.10 17.89 -11.00
CA VAL A 47 6.50 19.22 -11.18
C VAL A 47 7.17 19.96 -12.34
N GLU A 48 8.50 19.98 -12.40
CA GLU A 48 9.26 20.63 -13.47
C GLU A 48 8.90 20.06 -14.84
N LEU A 49 8.86 18.72 -14.96
CA LEU A 49 8.46 18.05 -16.20
C LEU A 49 7.02 18.38 -16.60
N ALA A 50 6.09 18.38 -15.64
CA ALA A 50 4.69 18.69 -15.91
C ALA A 50 4.49 20.14 -16.36
N LEU A 51 5.14 21.10 -15.70
CA LEU A 51 5.07 22.52 -16.07
C LEU A 51 5.73 22.80 -17.43
N ALA A 52 6.75 22.04 -17.80
CA ALA A 52 7.38 22.13 -19.11
C ALA A 52 6.51 21.53 -20.23
N SER A 53 5.61 20.60 -19.92
CA SER A 53 4.91 19.78 -20.92
C SER A 53 3.41 20.09 -21.06
N TYR A 54 2.76 20.57 -20.00
CA TYR A 54 1.31 20.72 -19.96
C TYR A 54 0.89 22.05 -19.30
N PRO A 55 0.61 23.08 -20.11
CA PRO A 55 0.06 24.34 -19.60
C PRO A 55 -1.25 24.10 -18.83
N GLY A 56 -1.40 24.75 -17.67
CA GLY A 56 -2.56 24.57 -16.79
C GLY A 56 -2.42 23.40 -15.80
N PHE A 57 -1.29 22.70 -15.78
CA PHE A 57 -0.97 21.74 -14.73
C PHE A 57 -1.03 22.38 -13.35
N HIS A 58 -1.72 21.71 -12.42
CA HIS A 58 -1.81 22.09 -11.03
C HIS A 58 -1.76 20.86 -10.12
N VAL A 59 -1.35 21.05 -8.87
CA VAL A 59 -1.23 20.00 -7.86
C VAL A 59 -2.22 20.22 -6.73
N THR A 60 -2.67 19.14 -6.09
CA THR A 60 -3.59 19.21 -4.95
C THR A 60 -2.88 19.52 -3.63
N ALA A 61 -1.55 19.39 -3.59
CA ALA A 61 -0.71 19.74 -2.46
C ALA A 61 0.71 20.11 -2.92
N PRO A 62 1.46 20.93 -2.17
CA PRO A 62 2.85 21.21 -2.45
C PRO A 62 3.73 19.95 -2.37
N PRO A 63 4.84 19.88 -3.14
CA PRO A 63 5.85 18.83 -3.01
C PRO A 63 6.38 18.68 -1.57
N SER A 64 6.35 17.45 -1.05
CA SER A 64 6.79 17.12 0.32
C SER A 64 7.96 16.13 0.34
N ALA A 65 8.57 15.96 1.51
CA ALA A 65 9.49 14.84 1.75
C ALA A 65 8.72 13.50 1.74
N ALA A 66 9.46 12.40 1.60
CA ALA A 66 8.90 11.05 1.74
C ALA A 66 8.41 10.82 3.18
N SER A 67 7.31 10.08 3.32
CA SER A 67 6.75 9.67 4.61
C SER A 67 6.97 8.16 4.83
N PRO A 68 7.25 7.70 6.06
CA PRO A 68 7.31 6.27 6.37
C PRO A 68 5.98 5.55 6.08
N PHE A 69 6.06 4.29 5.65
CA PHE A 69 4.91 3.41 5.47
C PHE A 69 5.21 2.01 6.03
N GLY A 70 4.18 1.33 6.52
CA GLY A 70 4.30 -0.05 7.01
C GLY A 70 4.25 -1.05 5.86
N ILE A 71 5.12 -2.07 5.90
CA ILE A 71 5.05 -3.23 5.02
C ILE A 71 4.53 -4.40 5.85
N TYR A 72 3.42 -5.00 5.41
CA TYR A 72 2.96 -6.26 5.98
C TYR A 72 3.69 -7.42 5.31
N ARG A 73 4.25 -8.31 6.12
CA ARG A 73 4.85 -9.56 5.65
C ARG A 73 4.29 -10.72 6.45
N ALA A 74 3.52 -11.58 5.80
CA ALA A 74 3.14 -12.86 6.38
C ALA A 74 4.38 -13.77 6.49
N VAL A 75 4.55 -14.42 7.63
CA VAL A 75 5.58 -15.43 7.84
C VAL A 75 4.96 -16.62 8.56
N TYR A 76 5.45 -17.82 8.26
CA TYR A 76 5.12 -19.01 9.03
C TYR A 76 5.98 -19.03 10.29
N LEU A 77 5.34 -19.31 11.42
CA LEU A 77 6.01 -19.52 12.70
C LEU A 77 5.77 -20.97 13.16
N PRO A 78 6.74 -21.60 13.84
CA PRO A 78 6.47 -22.82 14.59
C PRO A 78 5.26 -22.64 15.50
N GLN A 79 4.39 -23.64 15.55
CA GLN A 79 3.17 -23.58 16.36
C GLN A 79 3.47 -23.35 17.85
N SER A 80 4.63 -23.83 18.32
CA SER A 80 5.13 -23.61 19.68
C SER A 80 5.37 -22.14 20.03
N ASP A 81 5.56 -21.27 19.03
CA ASP A 81 5.96 -19.88 19.23
C ASP A 81 4.76 -18.95 19.40
N VAL A 82 3.54 -19.45 19.18
CA VAL A 82 2.28 -18.71 19.30
C VAL A 82 1.49 -19.25 20.49
N PRO A 83 1.43 -18.52 21.64
CA PRO A 83 0.68 -18.97 22.81
C PRO A 83 -0.82 -19.06 22.53
N HIS A 84 -1.41 -20.23 22.77
CA HIS A 84 -2.87 -20.39 22.75
C HIS A 84 -3.39 -20.24 24.19
N VAL A 85 -4.21 -19.21 24.43
CA VAL A 85 -4.69 -18.88 25.78
C VAL A 85 -6.19 -18.65 25.77
N VAL A 86 -6.91 -19.30 26.69
CA VAL A 86 -8.30 -18.96 27.01
C VAL A 86 -8.29 -17.93 28.13
N VAL A 87 -9.08 -16.87 27.97
CA VAL A 87 -9.34 -15.90 29.02
C VAL A 87 -10.78 -16.06 29.48
N LEU A 88 -10.96 -16.40 30.75
CA LEU A 88 -12.27 -16.57 31.37
C LEU A 88 -12.88 -15.21 31.76
N ALA A 89 -14.17 -15.20 32.06
CA ALA A 89 -14.91 -13.98 32.39
C ALA A 89 -14.40 -13.26 33.66
N ASP A 90 -13.73 -13.99 34.56
CA ASP A 90 -13.09 -13.46 35.77
C ASP A 90 -11.65 -12.94 35.51
N GLY A 91 -11.17 -13.03 34.27
CA GLY A 91 -9.82 -12.65 33.88
C GLY A 91 -8.77 -13.75 34.04
N THR A 92 -9.16 -14.93 34.54
CA THR A 92 -8.26 -16.09 34.65
C THR A 92 -7.79 -16.53 33.26
N ARG A 93 -6.49 -16.82 33.14
CA ARG A 93 -5.84 -17.21 31.89
C ARG A 93 -5.39 -18.67 31.97
N ILE A 94 -5.74 -19.46 30.96
CA ILE A 94 -5.39 -20.89 30.88
C ILE A 94 -4.68 -21.13 29.54
N ASP A 95 -3.44 -21.62 29.59
CA ASP A 95 -2.68 -22.02 28.40
C ASP A 95 -3.24 -23.34 27.84
N ILE A 96 -3.44 -23.39 26.53
CA ILE A 96 -3.83 -24.59 25.79
C ILE A 96 -2.60 -25.14 25.07
N PRO A 97 -2.20 -26.40 25.29
CA PRO A 97 -1.10 -27.00 24.53
C PRO A 97 -1.48 -27.12 23.04
N PRO A 98 -0.51 -26.96 22.13
CA PRO A 98 -0.73 -27.20 20.70
C PRO A 98 -1.31 -28.62 20.45
N PRO A 99 -2.29 -28.78 19.54
CA PRO A 99 -2.75 -30.11 19.13
C PRO A 99 -1.63 -30.91 18.47
N GLU A 100 -1.53 -32.20 18.79
CA GLU A 100 -0.53 -33.12 18.21
C GLU A 100 -0.74 -33.36 16.70
N HIS A 101 -1.99 -33.25 16.24
CA HIS A 101 -2.37 -33.44 14.85
C HIS A 101 -3.27 -32.30 14.38
N ALA A 102 -2.93 -31.70 13.23
CA ALA A 102 -3.85 -30.83 12.53
C ALA A 102 -4.99 -31.67 11.92
N ALA A 103 -6.24 -31.28 12.17
CA ALA A 103 -7.36 -31.86 11.46
C ALA A 103 -7.18 -31.60 9.95
N SER A 104 -7.55 -32.56 9.11
CA SER A 104 -7.48 -32.43 7.66
C SER A 104 -8.38 -31.28 7.21
N ASP A 105 -7.78 -30.16 6.82
CA ASP A 105 -8.52 -28.98 6.42
C ASP A 105 -9.19 -29.23 5.05
N THR A 106 -10.52 -29.14 4.99
CA THR A 106 -11.30 -29.14 3.74
C THR A 106 -11.55 -27.71 3.23
N SER A 107 -11.02 -26.70 3.93
CA SER A 107 -11.15 -25.31 3.51
C SER A 107 -10.34 -25.06 2.24
N PRO A 108 -10.81 -24.20 1.33
CA PRO A 108 -10.02 -23.81 0.17
C PRO A 108 -8.72 -23.17 0.68
N SER A 109 -7.59 -23.72 0.23
CA SER A 109 -6.26 -23.15 0.45
C SER A 109 -6.35 -21.62 0.26
N PRO A 110 -5.82 -20.80 1.19
CA PRO A 110 -5.72 -19.38 0.94
C PRO A 110 -5.04 -19.23 -0.41
N ALA A 111 -5.71 -18.56 -1.34
CA ALA A 111 -5.16 -18.30 -2.66
C ALA A 111 -3.76 -17.74 -2.42
N SER A 112 -2.76 -18.30 -3.08
CA SER A 112 -1.39 -17.80 -3.05
C SER A 112 -1.43 -16.35 -3.49
N GLY A 113 -1.55 -15.44 -2.52
CA GLY A 113 -1.51 -14.01 -2.69
C GLY A 113 -0.06 -13.58 -2.87
N ALA A 114 0.67 -14.25 -3.77
CA ALA A 114 1.80 -13.63 -4.44
C ALA A 114 1.21 -12.62 -5.44
N ASP A 115 0.58 -11.58 -4.90
CA ASP A 115 0.38 -10.38 -5.67
C ASP A 115 1.78 -9.81 -5.92
N SER A 116 2.26 -10.01 -7.15
CA SER A 116 3.57 -9.55 -7.63
C SER A 116 3.78 -8.05 -7.54
N ARG A 117 2.82 -7.31 -6.94
CA ARG A 117 2.87 -5.89 -6.62
C ARG A 117 3.73 -5.57 -5.38
N TYR A 118 4.08 -6.55 -4.55
CA TYR A 118 5.06 -6.35 -3.47
C TYR A 118 6.39 -6.98 -3.89
N GLY A 119 7.26 -6.16 -4.47
CA GLY A 119 8.56 -6.56 -4.99
C GLY A 119 9.46 -7.24 -3.94
N SER A 120 10.18 -8.27 -4.38
CA SER A 120 11.28 -8.90 -3.64
C SER A 120 12.52 -7.98 -3.59
N PRO A 121 13.36 -8.09 -2.54
CA PRO A 121 14.52 -7.23 -2.30
C PRO A 121 15.62 -7.37 -3.36
#